data_AF-A0A836T430-F1
#
_entry.id   AF-A0A836T430-F1
#
_cell.length_a   1.000
_cell.length_b   1.000
_cell.length_c   1.000
_cell.angle_alpha   90.00
_cell.angle_beta   90.00
_cell.angle_gamma   90.00
#
_symmetry.space_group_name_H-M   'P 1'
#
loop_
_entity.id
_entity.type
_entity.pdbx_description
1 polymer ?
#
loop_
_entity_poly.entity_id
_entity_poly.type
_entity_poly.pdbx_seq_one_letter_code
_entity_poly.pdbx_strand_id
1 'polypeptide(L)' 'MNNLPKGFPEYSIMYSTLFKKIEELKKENETTETKLKIKKYQTELDKIKKIFPEGFFDIEK' A
#
# COMPACT_ATOMS: atom_id res chain seq x y z
N MET A 1 0.24 -5.19 24.44
CA MET A 1 -0.37 -5.96 23.35
C MET A 1 -0.75 -4.98 22.28
N ASN A 2 -0.04 -4.96 21.14
CA ASN A 2 -0.40 -4.10 20.01
C ASN A 2 -1.68 -4.65 19.41
N ASN A 3 -2.81 -4.04 19.75
CA ASN A 3 -4.10 -4.43 19.22
C ASN A 3 -4.12 -4.11 17.73
N LEU A 4 -4.16 -5.14 16.90
CA LEU A 4 -4.33 -4.97 15.46
C LEU A 4 -5.69 -4.33 15.17
N PRO A 5 -5.79 -3.44 14.17
CA PRO A 5 -7.04 -2.78 13.83
C PRO A 5 -8.11 -3.77 13.36
N LYS A 6 -9.38 -3.40 13.54
CA LYS A 6 -10.51 -4.17 13.00
C LYS A 6 -10.37 -4.25 11.47
N GLY A 7 -10.36 -5.46 10.92
CA GLY A 7 -10.09 -5.72 9.50
C GLY A 7 -8.68 -6.23 9.19
N PHE A 8 -7.86 -6.48 10.20
CA PHE A 8 -6.72 -7.38 10.04
C PHE A 8 -7.20 -8.84 9.86
N PRO A 9 -6.60 -9.66 8.97
CA PRO A 9 -5.42 -9.38 8.14
C PRO A 9 -5.72 -8.76 6.77
N GLU A 10 -6.99 -8.57 6.44
CA GLU A 10 -7.44 -8.21 5.09
C GLU A 10 -6.82 -6.92 4.57
N TYR A 11 -6.79 -5.87 5.40
CA TYR A 11 -6.11 -4.62 5.03
C TYR A 11 -4.59 -4.77 4.87
N SER A 12 -3.95 -5.68 5.61
CA SER A 12 -2.51 -5.97 5.44
C SER A 12 -2.24 -6.67 4.11
N ILE A 13 -3.10 -7.62 3.72
CA ILE A 13 -3.01 -8.32 2.44
C ILE A 13 -3.25 -7.33 1.28
N MET A 14 -4.23 -6.44 1.45
CA MET A 14 -4.53 -5.38 0.48
C MET A 14 -3.34 -4.43 0.33
N TYR A 15 -2.72 -4.00 1.44
CA TYR A 15 -1.50 -3.19 1.42
C TYR A 15 -0.40 -3.84 0.59
N SER A 16 -0.04 -5.09 0.90
CA SER A 16 1.02 -5.80 0.18
C SER A 16 0.70 -6.00 -1.30
N THR A 17 -0.57 -6.22 -1.65
CA THR A 17 -1.02 -6.38 -3.04
C THR A 17 -0.91 -5.07 -3.81
N LEU A 18 -1.36 -3.95 -3.24
CA LEU A 18 -1.26 -2.62 -3.85
C LEU A 18 0.19 -2.17 -3.98
N PHE A 19 1.02 -2.46 -2.99
CA PHE A 19 2.45 -2.17 -3.02
C PHE A 19 3.14 -2.88 -4.19
N LYS A 20 2.93 -4.21 -4.34
CA LYS A 20 3.46 -4.98 -5.48
C LYS A 20 3.02 -4.42 -6.83
N LYS A 21 1.72 -4.08 -6.97
CA LYS A 21 1.20 -3.47 -8.21
C LYS A 21 1.88 -2.14 -8.54
N ILE A 22 2.18 -1.32 -7.53
CA ILE A 22 2.94 -0.07 -7.74
C ILE A 22 4.36 -0.38 -8.22
N GLU A 23 5.04 -1.37 -7.63
CA GLU A 23 6.37 -1.77 -8.08
C GLU A 23 6.39 -2.31 -9.51
N GLU A 24 5.37 -3.09 -9.89
CA GLU A 24 5.20 -3.57 -11.27
C GLU A 24 4.96 -2.40 -12.24
N LEU A 25 4.02 -1.50 -11.92
CA LEU A 25 3.73 -0.32 -12.74
C LEU A 25 4.94 0.62 -12.89
N LYS A 26 5.80 0.70 -11.87
CA LYS A 26 7.04 1.49 -11.95
C LYS A 26 8.08 0.89 -12.90
N LYS A 27 8.02 -0.41 -13.17
CA LYS A 27 8.90 -1.10 -14.14
C LYS A 27 8.37 -1.00 -15.57
N GLU A 28 7.08 -0.73 -15.74
CA GLU A 28 6.48 -0.43 -17.04
C GLU A 28 6.85 0.98 -17.52
N ASN A 29 6.68 1.25 -18.82
CA ASN A 29 6.93 2.58 -19.38
C ASN A 29 6.09 3.65 -18.65
N GLU A 30 6.73 4.76 -18.28
CA GLU A 30 6.13 5.90 -17.57
C GLU A 30 5.14 6.67 -18.45
N THR A 31 4.01 6.06 -18.76
CA THR A 31 2.87 6.75 -19.38
C THR A 31 2.11 7.57 -18.36
N THR A 32 1.41 8.60 -18.82
CA THR A 32 0.48 9.38 -17.97
C THR A 32 -0.54 8.48 -17.27
N GLU A 33 -1.01 7.42 -17.95
CA GLU A 33 -1.94 6.45 -17.37
C GLU A 33 -1.31 5.64 -16.24
N THR A 34 -0.08 5.15 -16.43
CA THR A 34 0.70 4.46 -15.40
C THR A 34 0.89 5.34 -14.16
N LYS A 35 1.21 6.63 -14.36
CA LYS A 35 1.38 7.61 -13.27
C LYS A 35 0.09 7.83 -12.49
N LEU A 36 -1.06 7.95 -13.18
CA LEU A 36 -2.36 8.10 -12.53
C LEU A 36 -2.74 6.85 -11.72
N LYS A 37 -2.49 5.65 -12.24
CA LYS A 37 -2.72 4.38 -11.52
C LYS A 37 -1.85 4.28 -10.27
N ILE A 38 -0.56 4.59 -10.36
CA ILE A 38 0.36 4.62 -9.21
C ILE A 38 -0.15 5.60 -8.14
N LYS A 39 -0.52 6.81 -8.52
CA LYS A 39 -1.03 7.83 -7.57
C LYS A 39 -2.30 7.35 -6.85
N LYS A 40 -3.22 6.69 -7.57
CA LYS A 40 -4.43 6.10 -6.98
C LYS A 40 -4.08 5.02 -5.97
N TYR A 41 -3.19 4.10 -6.32
CA TYR A 41 -2.77 3.03 -5.41
C TYR A 41 -2.01 3.56 -4.20
N GLN A 42 -1.16 4.59 -4.36
CA GLN A 42 -0.49 5.25 -3.23
C GLN A 42 -1.49 5.89 -2.28
N THR A 43 -2.53 6.56 -2.79
CA THR A 43 -3.58 7.15 -1.96
C THR A 43 -4.30 6.10 -1.12
N GLU A 44 -4.58 4.93 -1.69
CA GLU A 44 -5.20 3.82 -0.95
C GLU A 44 -4.25 3.22 0.09
N LEU A 45 -2.96 3.05 -0.23
CA LEU A 45 -1.96 2.63 0.75
C LEU A 45 -1.89 3.59 1.94
N ASP A 46 -1.92 4.90 1.69
CA ASP A 46 -1.92 5.92 2.75
C ASP A 46 -3.12 5.81 3.69
N LYS A 47 -4.31 5.54 3.13
CA LYS A 47 -5.51 5.28 3.93
C LYS A 47 -5.35 4.03 4.79
N ILE A 48 -4.80 2.95 4.22
CA ILE A 48 -4.54 1.72 4.96
C ILE A 48 -3.51 1.97 6.06
N LYS A 49 -2.41 2.67 5.79
CA LYS A 49 -1.38 2.99 6.80
C LYS A 49 -1.96 3.69 8.03
N LYS A 50 -2.90 4.62 7.84
CA LYS A 50 -3.57 5.33 8.95
C LYS A 50 -4.44 4.46 9.85
N ILE A 51 -4.85 3.28 9.38
CA ILE A 51 -5.63 2.31 10.17
C ILE A 51 -4.71 1.52 11.10
N PHE A 52 -3.44 1.35 10.74
CA PHE A 52 -2.48 0.56 11.48
C PHE A 52 -1.63 1.41 12.44
N PRO A 53 -1.03 0.79 13.48
CA PRO A 53 -0.03 1.46 14.29
C PRO A 53 1.10 2.03 13.42
N GLU A 54 1.66 3.15 13.85
CA GLU A 54 2.83 3.75 13.19
C GLU A 54 3.98 2.73 13.10
N GLY A 55 4.64 2.68 11.95
CA GLY A 55 5.73 1.74 11.69
C GLY A 55 5.30 0.28 11.43
N PHE A 56 4.00 -0.05 11.44
CA PHE A 56 3.52 -1.41 11.16
C PHE A 56 3.98 -1.95 9.79
N PHE A 57 4.10 -1.07 8.80
CA PHE A 57 4.54 -1.40 7.45
C PHE A 57 5.98 -0.95 7.13
N ASP A 58 6.74 -0.48 8.12
CA ASP A 58 8.14 -0.02 7.97
C ASP A 58 9.17 -1.16 8.16
N ILE A 59 8.72 -2.42 8.06
CA ILE A 59 9.53 -3.61 8.40
C ILE A 59 10.54 -3.99 7.30
N GLU A 60 10.53 -3.34 6.13
CA GLU A 60 11.50 -3.62 5.07
C GLU A 60 12.22 -2.35 4.63
N LYS A 61 13.40 -2.11 5.21
CA LYS A 61 14.45 -1.27 4.62
C LYS A 61 15.79 -1.97 4.70
#